data_AF-A0A9E4IC43-F1
#
_entry.id   AF-A0A9E4IC43-F1
#
_cell.length_a   1.000
_cell.length_b   1.000
_cell.length_c   1.000
_cell.angle_alpha   90.00
_cell.angle_beta   90.00
_cell.angle_gamma   90.00
#
_symmetry.space_group_name_H-M   'P 1'
#
loop_
_entity.id
_entity.type
_entity.pdbx_description
1 polymer ?
#
loop_
_entity_poly.entity_id
_entity_poly.type
_entity_poly.pdbx_seq_one_letter_code
_entity_poly.pdbx_strand_id
1 'polypeptide(L)'
;RPLEPRSNHIEHFGVSPDNYEITYIMHNQQPWANRSDKPCLVTYNPISHIDDRKIVGRWWFQHIVHDVRQVAWLVYLFRFIQGKRRTWHCGAHTLINSQETCFVSGLAAATQIGADYPFEDPEARRTFNHYGSLMHGWRFKKARG
;
A
#
# COMPACT_ATOMS: atom_id res chain seq x y z
N ARG A 1 0.98 -29.01 -17.93
CA ARG A 1 0.76 -27.89 -18.87
C ARG A 1 1.14 -26.62 -18.14
N PRO A 2 1.85 -25.67 -18.77
CA PRO A 2 2.05 -24.35 -18.19
C PRO A 2 0.67 -23.74 -17.91
N LEU A 3 0.50 -23.10 -16.77
CA LEU A 3 -0.66 -22.23 -16.55
C LEU A 3 -0.48 -21.08 -17.55
N GLU A 4 -1.42 -20.78 -18.44
CA GLU A 4 -1.33 -19.59 -19.30
C GLU A 4 -1.82 -18.28 -18.64
N PRO A 5 -2.87 -18.26 -17.78
CA PRO A 5 -3.35 -17.01 -17.23
C PRO A 5 -2.40 -16.47 -16.15
N ARG A 6 -2.41 -15.14 -15.96
CA ARG A 6 -1.62 -14.48 -14.90
C ARG A 6 -2.30 -14.56 -13.53
N SER A 7 -3.61 -14.72 -13.49
CA SER A 7 -4.40 -14.92 -12.28
C SER A 7 -5.65 -15.73 -12.59
N ASN A 8 -6.26 -16.29 -11.55
CA ASN A 8 -7.63 -16.79 -11.57
C ASN A 8 -8.39 -16.23 -10.36
N HIS A 9 -9.71 -16.36 -10.39
CA HIS A 9 -10.56 -16.12 -9.23
C HIS A 9 -11.65 -17.20 -9.18
N ILE A 10 -12.12 -17.48 -7.98
CA ILE A 10 -13.29 -18.33 -7.73
C ILE A 10 -14.26 -17.49 -6.92
N GLU A 11 -15.48 -17.34 -7.44
CA GLU A 11 -16.59 -16.76 -6.70
C GLU A 11 -17.29 -17.84 -5.89
N HIS A 12 -17.59 -17.53 -4.64
CA HIS A 12 -18.35 -18.38 -3.74
C HIS A 12 -19.75 -17.75 -3.54
N PHE A 13 -20.80 -18.57 -3.52
CA PHE A 13 -22.16 -18.09 -3.27
C PHE A 13 -22.37 -17.89 -1.76
N GLY A 14 -22.76 -16.68 -1.34
CA GLY A 14 -22.94 -16.32 0.07
C GLY A 14 -23.37 -14.86 0.30
N VAL A 15 -23.57 -14.46 1.56
CA VAL A 15 -24.09 -13.13 1.97
C VAL A 15 -22.99 -12.10 2.28
N SER A 16 -21.73 -12.54 2.40
CA SER A 16 -20.61 -11.63 2.72
C SER A 16 -20.10 -10.92 1.45
N PRO A 17 -19.67 -9.65 1.51
CA PRO A 17 -19.07 -8.96 0.35
C PRO A 17 -17.74 -9.57 -0.13
N ASP A 18 -17.07 -10.39 0.68
CA ASP A 18 -15.75 -10.99 0.38
C ASP A 18 -15.85 -12.48 -0.02
N ASN A 19 -16.84 -12.86 -0.83
CA ASN A 19 -17.01 -14.26 -1.25
C ASN A 19 -16.20 -14.59 -2.51
N TYR A 20 -14.96 -14.15 -2.60
CA TYR A 20 -14.11 -14.52 -3.72
C TYR A 20 -12.68 -14.77 -3.24
N GLU A 21 -12.06 -15.80 -3.80
CA GLU A 21 -10.62 -16.05 -3.65
C GLU A 21 -9.93 -15.73 -4.96
N ILE A 22 -8.78 -15.04 -4.89
CA ILE A 22 -7.96 -14.71 -6.05
C ILE A 22 -6.64 -15.44 -5.91
N THR A 23 -6.25 -16.21 -6.93
CA THR A 23 -4.88 -16.72 -7.03
C THR A 23 -4.10 -15.99 -8.10
N TYR A 24 -3.03 -15.35 -7.69
CA TYR A 24 -2.01 -14.84 -8.59
C TYR A 24 -1.06 -15.97 -8.97
N ILE A 25 -0.92 -16.21 -10.26
CA ILE A 25 -0.01 -17.20 -10.82
C ILE A 25 1.33 -16.51 -11.03
N MET A 26 2.07 -16.33 -9.93
CA MET A 26 3.35 -15.61 -9.91
C MET A 26 4.36 -16.21 -10.88
N HIS A 27 4.26 -17.52 -11.14
CA HIS A 27 5.04 -18.24 -12.14
C HIS A 27 5.02 -17.58 -13.53
N ASN A 28 3.91 -16.94 -13.91
CA ASN A 28 3.74 -16.29 -15.21
C ASN A 28 3.98 -14.78 -15.15
N GLN A 29 4.11 -14.20 -13.96
CA GLN A 29 4.22 -12.76 -13.76
C GLN A 29 5.63 -12.31 -13.43
N GLN A 30 6.41 -13.16 -12.77
CA GLN A 30 7.73 -12.81 -12.26
C GLN A 30 8.81 -13.48 -13.10
N PRO A 31 9.78 -12.74 -13.67
CA PRO A 31 10.85 -13.31 -14.50
C PRO A 31 11.65 -14.41 -13.80
N TRP A 32 11.83 -14.31 -12.49
CA TRP A 32 12.53 -15.31 -11.69
C TRP A 32 11.66 -16.55 -11.39
N ALA A 33 10.35 -16.39 -11.23
CA ALA A 33 9.45 -17.49 -10.89
C ALA A 33 9.19 -18.41 -12.09
N ASN A 34 9.22 -17.87 -13.31
CA ASN A 34 9.09 -18.65 -14.55
C ASN A 34 10.21 -19.70 -14.68
N ARG A 35 11.38 -19.43 -14.10
CA ARG A 35 12.54 -20.36 -14.11
C ARG A 35 12.43 -21.48 -13.07
N SER A 36 11.44 -21.42 -12.18
CA SER A 36 11.22 -22.42 -11.14
C SER A 36 10.77 -23.75 -11.75
N ASP A 37 11.23 -24.87 -11.21
CA ASP A 37 10.72 -26.21 -11.54
C ASP A 37 9.32 -26.45 -10.97
N LYS A 38 8.88 -25.62 -10.03
CA LYS A 38 7.59 -25.68 -9.34
C LYS A 38 6.72 -24.47 -9.65
N PRO A 39 5.38 -24.64 -9.77
CA PRO A 39 4.46 -23.52 -9.86
C PRO A 39 4.54 -22.61 -8.63
N CYS A 40 4.69 -21.31 -8.85
CA CYS A 40 4.66 -20.29 -7.79
C CYS A 40 3.29 -19.59 -7.80
N LEU A 41 2.52 -19.77 -6.73
CA LEU A 41 1.15 -19.27 -6.60
C LEU A 41 1.02 -18.46 -5.31
N VAL A 42 0.17 -17.42 -5.34
CA VAL A 42 -0.22 -16.64 -4.15
C VAL A 42 -1.75 -16.53 -4.16
N THR A 43 -2.40 -17.14 -3.19
CA THR A 43 -3.86 -17.08 -3.03
C THR A 43 -4.24 -16.16 -1.89
N TYR A 44 -5.09 -15.19 -2.17
CA TYR A 44 -5.66 -14.27 -1.18
C TYR A 44 -6.96 -14.84 -0.63
N ASN A 45 -7.09 -14.83 0.69
CA ASN A 45 -8.29 -15.24 1.44
C ASN A 45 -8.89 -16.56 0.93
N PRO A 46 -8.11 -17.66 0.88
CA PRO A 46 -8.62 -18.93 0.37
C PRO A 46 -9.76 -19.45 1.24
N ILE A 47 -10.89 -19.76 0.60
CA ILE A 47 -12.01 -20.48 1.20
C ILE A 47 -11.88 -21.97 0.86
N SER A 48 -11.38 -22.27 -0.35
CA SER A 48 -11.08 -23.62 -0.79
C SER A 48 -9.89 -24.21 -0.02
N HIS A 49 -9.97 -25.49 0.30
CA HIS A 49 -8.87 -26.19 0.99
C HIS A 49 -7.61 -26.24 0.10
N ILE A 50 -6.50 -25.74 0.63
CA ILE A 50 -5.17 -25.87 0.05
C ILE A 50 -4.42 -26.97 0.81
N ASP A 51 -3.91 -27.96 0.08
CA ASP A 51 -3.06 -29.02 0.64
C ASP A 51 -1.86 -28.41 1.39
N ASP A 52 -1.81 -28.63 2.71
CA ASP A 52 -0.80 -28.05 3.61
C ASP A 52 0.64 -28.37 3.19
N ARG A 53 0.87 -29.51 2.52
CA ARG A 53 2.21 -29.90 2.03
C ARG A 53 2.72 -29.00 0.91
N LYS A 54 1.83 -28.23 0.26
CA LYS A 54 2.16 -27.31 -0.84
C LYS A 54 2.34 -25.87 -0.37
N ILE A 55 2.09 -25.59 0.90
CA ILE A 55 2.12 -24.23 1.45
C ILE A 55 3.54 -23.90 1.88
N VAL A 56 4.14 -22.95 1.17
CA VAL A 56 5.48 -22.43 1.51
C VAL A 56 5.42 -21.47 2.69
N GLY A 57 4.34 -20.70 2.81
CA GLY A 57 4.15 -19.76 3.91
C GLY A 57 2.74 -19.14 3.92
N ARG A 58 2.37 -18.60 5.09
CA ARG A 58 1.13 -17.84 5.29
C ARG A 58 1.48 -16.54 5.99
N TRP A 59 0.90 -15.44 5.50
CA TRP A 59 1.07 -14.12 6.08
C TRP A 59 -0.29 -13.48 6.27
N TRP A 60 -0.43 -12.78 7.40
CA TRP A 60 -1.62 -12.04 7.75
C TRP A 60 -1.32 -10.55 7.64
N PHE A 61 -2.10 -9.86 6.82
CA PHE A 61 -2.02 -8.42 6.64
C PHE A 61 -3.37 -7.82 6.97
N GLN A 62 -3.35 -6.62 7.57
CA GLN A 62 -4.55 -5.81 7.74
C GLN A 62 -4.53 -4.71 6.69
N HIS A 63 -5.58 -4.67 5.86
CA HIS A 63 -5.76 -3.61 4.88
C HIS A 63 -6.64 -2.50 5.45
N ILE A 64 -6.24 -1.26 5.19
CA ILE A 64 -7.05 -0.09 5.54
C ILE A 64 -8.20 -0.02 4.53
N VAL A 65 -9.42 -0.18 5.02
CA VAL A 65 -10.63 0.02 4.22
C VAL A 65 -10.95 1.51 4.23
N HIS A 66 -10.89 2.13 3.06
CA HIS A 66 -11.23 3.53 2.90
C HIS A 66 -12.73 3.70 2.65
N ASP A 67 -13.43 4.31 3.61
CA ASP A 67 -14.74 4.90 3.36
C ASP A 67 -14.58 6.35 2.86
N VAL A 68 -15.58 6.84 2.13
CA VAL A 68 -15.67 8.23 1.65
C VAL A 68 -15.46 9.21 2.80
N ARG A 69 -16.00 8.92 3.99
CA ARG A 69 -15.82 9.74 5.18
C ARG A 69 -14.35 9.85 5.59
N GLN A 70 -13.61 8.74 5.55
CA GLN A 70 -12.18 8.75 5.88
C GLN A 70 -11.39 9.60 4.88
N VAL A 71 -11.64 9.42 3.59
CA VAL A 71 -10.90 10.16 2.56
C VAL A 71 -11.25 11.65 2.59
N ALA A 72 -12.53 11.98 2.73
CA ALA A 72 -13.00 13.37 2.70
C ALA A 72 -12.64 14.15 3.97
N TRP A 73 -12.60 13.49 5.14
CA TRP A 73 -12.36 14.18 6.42
C TRP A 73 -11.01 13.85 7.03
N LEU A 74 -10.73 12.57 7.30
CA LEU A 74 -9.56 12.20 8.11
C LEU A 74 -8.25 12.67 7.47
N VAL A 75 -8.09 12.50 6.15
CA VAL A 75 -6.90 12.97 5.40
C VAL A 75 -6.66 14.47 5.61
N TYR A 76 -7.72 15.28 5.60
CA TYR A 76 -7.62 16.73 5.77
C TYR A 76 -7.43 17.14 7.24
N LEU A 77 -7.93 16.34 8.19
CA LEU A 77 -7.83 16.63 9.62
C LEU A 77 -6.43 16.33 10.20
N PHE A 78 -5.65 15.46 9.57
CA PHE A 78 -4.29 15.10 10.05
C PHE A 78 -3.39 16.33 10.28
N ARG A 79 -3.53 17.38 9.46
CA ARG A 79 -2.73 18.62 9.61
C ARG A 79 -2.85 19.28 10.98
N PHE A 80 -3.95 19.06 11.69
CA PHE A 80 -4.20 19.68 12.99
C PHE A 80 -3.52 18.93 14.15
N ILE A 81 -3.04 17.71 13.93
CA ILE A 81 -2.32 16.93 14.94
C ILE A 81 -0.81 16.86 14.69
N GLN A 82 -0.36 17.13 13.46
CA GLN A 82 1.06 17.09 13.11
C GLN A 82 1.91 18.08 13.94
N GLY A 83 2.93 17.55 14.63
CA GLY A 83 3.85 18.31 15.47
C GLY A 83 3.32 18.65 16.87
N LYS A 84 2.07 18.29 17.20
CA LYS A 84 1.57 18.44 18.58
C LYS A 84 2.35 17.51 19.50
N ARG A 85 2.75 18.03 20.67
CA ARG A 85 3.55 17.28 21.66
C ARG A 85 4.84 16.67 21.08
N ARG A 86 5.42 17.29 20.05
CA ARG A 86 6.61 16.79 19.34
C ARG A 86 6.37 15.39 18.73
N THR A 87 5.17 15.14 18.22
CA THR A 87 4.80 13.90 17.53
C THR A 87 4.40 14.18 16.09
N TRP A 88 4.88 13.36 15.16
CA TRP A 88 4.54 13.39 13.75
C TRP A 88 4.01 12.03 13.32
N HIS A 89 2.94 12.04 12.53
CA HIS A 89 2.26 10.83 12.08
C HIS A 89 2.53 10.63 10.58
N CYS A 90 2.82 9.40 10.18
CA CYS A 90 3.01 9.00 8.78
C CYS A 90 2.56 7.55 8.58
N GLY A 91 2.38 7.16 7.32
CA GLY A 91 2.04 5.80 6.90
C GLY A 91 0.73 5.72 6.12
N ALA A 92 0.35 4.50 5.72
CA ALA A 92 -0.82 4.26 4.88
C ALA A 92 -2.16 4.76 5.45
N HIS A 93 -2.25 5.06 6.74
CA HIS A 93 -3.44 5.56 7.42
C HIS A 93 -3.59 7.09 7.38
N THR A 94 -2.53 7.82 7.00
CA THR A 94 -2.54 9.29 6.99
C THR A 94 -2.97 9.88 5.65
N LEU A 95 -2.92 9.08 4.58
CA LEU A 95 -3.26 9.43 3.21
C LEU A 95 -4.09 8.29 2.57
N ILE A 96 -4.42 8.43 1.28
CA ILE A 96 -5.00 7.33 0.49
C ILE A 96 -3.96 6.24 0.34
N ASN A 97 -4.32 5.00 0.66
CA ASN A 97 -3.41 3.86 0.72
C ASN A 97 -2.76 3.58 -0.65
N SER A 98 -1.45 3.81 -0.72
CA SER A 98 -0.55 3.28 -1.74
C SER A 98 0.85 3.19 -1.16
N GLN A 99 1.74 2.44 -1.83
CA GLN A 99 3.15 2.40 -1.44
C GLN A 99 3.80 3.79 -1.55
N GLU A 100 3.45 4.53 -2.59
CA GLU A 100 3.96 5.88 -2.86
C GLU A 100 3.54 6.88 -1.77
N THR A 101 2.25 6.96 -1.43
CA THR A 101 1.77 7.90 -0.41
C THR A 101 2.30 7.54 0.98
N CYS A 102 2.44 6.25 1.28
CA CYS A 102 3.06 5.78 2.52
C CYS A 102 4.53 6.24 2.60
N PHE A 103 5.31 6.03 1.54
CA PHE A 103 6.71 6.45 1.47
C PHE A 103 6.85 7.97 1.58
N VAL A 104 6.10 8.72 0.77
CA VAL A 104 6.09 10.19 0.78
C VAL A 104 5.69 10.74 2.15
N SER A 105 4.73 10.12 2.84
CA SER A 105 4.33 10.57 4.17
C SER A 105 5.45 10.43 5.20
N GLY A 106 6.26 9.37 5.11
CA GLY A 106 7.45 9.18 5.94
C GLY A 106 8.51 10.23 5.69
N LEU A 107 8.80 10.52 4.41
CA LEU A 107 9.73 11.60 4.03
C LEU A 107 9.24 12.97 4.50
N ALA A 108 7.94 13.23 4.40
CA ALA A 108 7.35 14.48 4.86
C ALA A 108 7.52 14.64 6.38
N ALA A 109 7.25 13.59 7.16
CA ALA A 109 7.50 13.60 8.60
C ALA A 109 8.98 13.79 8.93
N ALA A 110 9.89 13.10 8.23
CA ALA A 110 11.34 13.25 8.40
C ALA A 110 11.82 14.70 8.11
N THR A 111 11.29 15.31 7.05
CA THR A 111 11.62 16.70 6.68
C THR A 111 11.15 17.69 7.75
N GLN A 112 10.00 17.43 8.38
CA GLN A 112 9.47 18.27 9.46
C GLN A 112 10.28 18.18 10.76
N ILE A 113 11.09 17.13 10.93
CA ILE A 113 12.01 16.99 12.07
C ILE A 113 13.47 17.35 11.72
N GLY A 114 13.70 17.88 10.52
CA GLY A 114 14.98 18.49 10.12
C GLY A 114 15.77 17.75 9.05
N ALA A 115 15.29 16.63 8.51
CA ALA A 115 15.93 15.98 7.37
C ALA A 115 15.79 16.80 6.08
N ASP A 116 16.73 16.63 5.17
CA ASP A 116 16.64 17.19 3.82
C ASP A 116 15.91 16.24 2.87
N TYR A 117 15.24 16.80 1.86
CA TYR A 117 14.59 16.02 0.82
C TYR A 117 15.65 15.45 -0.14
N PRO A 118 15.69 14.13 -0.38
CA PRO A 118 16.86 13.49 -0.99
C PRO A 118 16.81 13.38 -2.52
N PHE A 119 15.74 13.82 -3.19
CA PHE A 119 15.55 13.59 -4.62
C PHE A 119 15.63 14.88 -5.45
N GLU A 120 16.24 14.79 -6.62
CA GLU A 120 16.34 15.90 -7.59
C GLU A 120 15.21 15.87 -8.63
N ASP A 121 14.49 14.75 -8.75
CA ASP A 121 13.45 14.56 -9.75
C ASP A 121 12.27 15.55 -9.57
N PRO A 122 11.91 16.33 -10.61
CA PRO A 122 10.86 17.34 -10.51
C PRO A 122 9.46 16.77 -10.20
N GLU A 123 9.15 15.56 -10.67
CA GLU A 123 7.86 14.91 -10.46
C GLU A 123 7.76 14.37 -9.03
N ALA A 124 8.81 13.68 -8.56
CA ALA A 124 8.93 13.24 -7.17
C ALA A 124 8.79 14.43 -6.22
N ARG A 125 9.46 15.55 -6.52
CA ARG A 125 9.35 16.78 -5.73
C ARG A 125 7.94 17.37 -5.74
N ARG A 126 7.25 17.32 -6.88
CA ARG A 126 5.85 17.79 -7.00
C ARG A 126 4.92 16.93 -6.14
N THR A 127 5.05 15.60 -6.23
CA THR A 127 4.29 14.63 -5.44
C THR A 127 4.54 14.80 -3.94
N PHE A 128 5.80 14.93 -3.54
CA PHE A 128 6.22 15.22 -2.17
C PHE A 128 5.59 16.53 -1.65
N ASN A 129 5.70 17.61 -2.43
CA ASN A 129 5.14 18.90 -2.05
C ASN A 129 3.61 18.88 -1.98
N HIS A 130 2.95 18.14 -2.86
CA HIS A 130 1.49 17.99 -2.87
C HIS A 130 0.98 17.26 -1.62
N TYR A 131 1.42 16.02 -1.41
CA TYR A 131 0.95 15.20 -0.28
C TYR A 131 1.43 15.71 1.06
N GLY A 132 2.66 16.24 1.14
CA GLY A 132 3.17 16.87 2.34
C GLY A 132 2.35 18.11 2.73
N SER A 133 1.97 18.95 1.76
CA SER A 133 1.10 20.11 2.03
C SER A 133 -0.31 19.69 2.45
N LEU A 134 -0.85 18.61 1.86
CA LEU A 134 -2.16 18.09 2.25
C LEU A 134 -2.18 17.65 3.72
N MET A 135 -1.13 16.92 4.12
CA MET A 135 -1.00 16.26 5.42
C MET A 135 -0.52 17.20 6.54
N HIS A 136 0.37 18.16 6.26
CA HIS A 136 0.91 19.09 7.27
C HIS A 136 0.35 20.51 7.13
N GLY A 137 -0.44 20.79 6.10
CA GLY A 137 -1.01 22.11 5.85
C GLY A 137 0.06 23.16 5.56
N TRP A 138 -0.21 24.40 5.99
CA TRP A 138 0.69 25.55 5.80
C TRP A 138 2.04 25.41 6.54
N ARG A 139 2.14 24.48 7.50
CA ARG A 139 3.35 24.23 8.30
C ARG A 139 4.36 23.35 7.57
N PHE A 140 4.03 22.85 6.38
CA PHE A 140 4.90 21.95 5.63
C PHE A 140 6.09 22.67 5.02
N LYS A 141 7.31 22.19 5.30
CA LYS A 141 8.54 22.63 4.64
C LYS A 141 8.65 21.97 3.25
N LYS A 142 8.25 22.70 2.22
CA LYS A 142 8.35 22.24 0.82
C LYS A 142 9.81 22.07 0.40
N ALA A 143 10.07 21.04 -0.39
CA ALA A 143 11.34 20.85 -1.08
C ALA A 143 11.47 21.90 -2.20
N ARG A 144 12.68 22.47 -2.34
CA ARG A 144 12.97 23.56 -3.28
C ARG A 144 13.59 23.05 -4.59
N GLY A 145 13.43 23.90 -5.61
CA GLY A 145 13.98 23.88 -6.96
C GLY A 145 15.48 23.75 -6.99
#